data_AF-A0AAW2ATU2-F1
#
_entry.id   AF-A0AAW2ATU2-F1
#
_cell.length_a   1.000
_cell.length_b   1.000
_cell.length_c   1.000
_cell.angle_alpha   90.00
_cell.angle_beta   90.00
_cell.angle_gamma   90.00
#
_symmetry.space_group_name_H-M   'P 1'
#
loop_
_entity.id
_entity.type
_entity.pdbx_description
1 polymer ?
#
loop_
_entity_poly.entity_id
_entity_poly.type
_entity_poly.pdbx_seq_one_letter_code
_entity_poly.pdbx_strand_id
1 'polypeptide(L)'
;MNIFCSHGTGSVKDLQSMEAVSRALNEGIVSICNICKSLKNVHVNPTTDMCSNYNQIREHIEHAEQCLKTSETRIKEKLGYLDKQMENLIRKKLNIEQQKKEKCMTMNTLRTEKTSAEELLRYSNEALKQAEKDVESAKYALRTAQDRRNTGEGVAIAGGALLAIPIIGWIAGPIMLGVGLGELNEASNAIRAAEEEQRKFNSQVEENTKKVTEYQSKISGTQNEIEQISEALKRIEREVEEVQNNLENTGNIQEMVRSAVNLLSVLSGRVNVLEKQTQHFVHWLPVVKIMEDVMKAVINIAENRFLYGDGNPGLINTLRENVGGLVALCNSPSNSEYGNYY
;
A
#
# COMPACT_ATOMS: atom_id res chain seq x y z
N MET A 1 12.32 16.18 -18.58
CA MET A 1 11.39 15.82 -17.49
C MET A 1 12.02 14.63 -16.78
N ASN A 2 12.65 14.87 -15.62
CA ASN A 2 13.42 13.88 -14.86
C ASN A 2 12.44 12.91 -14.17
N ILE A 3 12.32 11.69 -14.70
CA ILE A 3 11.43 10.64 -14.14
C ILE A 3 12.17 9.75 -13.10
N PHE A 4 13.47 9.97 -12.88
CA PHE A 4 14.22 9.23 -11.87
C PHE A 4 14.60 10.15 -10.70
N CYS A 5 13.70 10.29 -9.72
CA CYS A 5 14.08 10.77 -8.39
C CYS A 5 13.22 10.11 -7.31
N SER A 6 13.90 9.62 -6.27
CA SER A 6 13.40 9.07 -4.99
C SER A 6 13.03 7.56 -5.04
N HIS A 7 13.70 6.60 -4.38
CA HIS A 7 14.54 6.60 -3.17
C HIS A 7 15.68 5.56 -3.27
N GLY A 8 16.87 5.97 -2.82
CA GLY A 8 17.96 5.15 -2.26
C GLY A 8 18.35 3.82 -2.91
N THR A 9 19.46 3.82 -3.66
CA THR A 9 20.25 2.67 -4.20
C THR A 9 19.79 2.00 -5.50
N GLY A 10 18.52 2.10 -5.91
CA GLY A 10 18.05 1.56 -7.21
C GLY A 10 18.38 2.45 -8.42
N SER A 11 18.14 3.75 -8.29
CA SER A 11 18.20 4.73 -9.39
C SER A 11 19.54 4.83 -10.13
N VAL A 12 20.68 4.60 -9.45
CA VAL A 12 22.01 4.67 -10.10
C VAL A 12 22.31 3.41 -10.92
N LYS A 13 21.84 2.23 -10.46
CA LYS A 13 21.97 0.97 -11.20
C LYS A 13 21.01 0.90 -12.39
N ASP A 14 19.82 1.48 -12.25
CA ASP A 14 18.80 1.50 -13.31
C ASP A 14 19.23 2.39 -14.50
N LEU A 15 19.87 3.53 -14.23
CA LEU A 15 20.37 4.43 -15.28
C LEU A 15 21.55 3.82 -16.07
N GLN A 16 22.51 3.22 -15.37
CA GLN A 16 23.66 2.54 -15.99
C GLN A 16 23.23 1.32 -16.80
N SER A 17 22.16 0.63 -16.39
CA SER A 17 21.66 -0.52 -17.13
C SER A 17 20.97 -0.15 -18.44
N MET A 18 20.25 0.98 -18.50
CA MET A 18 19.59 1.40 -19.73
C MET A 18 20.58 1.91 -20.76
N GLU A 19 21.61 2.65 -20.32
CA GLU A 19 22.72 3.05 -21.19
C GLU A 19 23.39 1.83 -21.84
N ALA A 20 23.55 0.75 -21.08
CA ALA A 20 24.14 -0.50 -21.53
C ALA A 20 23.28 -1.27 -22.55
N VAL A 21 21.95 -1.08 -22.53
CA VAL A 21 21.01 -1.58 -23.56
C VAL A 21 21.15 -0.74 -24.83
N SER A 22 21.01 0.58 -24.70
CA SER A 22 21.08 1.51 -25.84
C SER A 22 22.44 1.48 -26.55
N ARG A 23 23.54 1.30 -25.83
CA ARG A 23 24.88 1.16 -26.40
C ARG A 23 24.99 -0.07 -27.30
N ALA A 24 24.59 -1.25 -26.80
CA ALA A 24 24.62 -2.48 -27.57
C ALA A 24 23.68 -2.43 -28.79
N LEU A 25 22.50 -1.82 -28.64
CA LEU A 25 21.59 -1.56 -29.75
C LEU A 25 22.26 -0.68 -30.83
N ASN A 26 22.88 0.43 -30.44
CA ASN A 26 23.53 1.35 -31.37
C ASN A 26 24.71 0.70 -32.09
N GLU A 27 25.53 -0.08 -31.40
CA GLU A 27 26.61 -0.88 -31.99
C GLU A 27 26.05 -1.89 -33.02
N GLY A 28 24.93 -2.55 -32.70
CA GLY A 28 24.22 -3.42 -33.63
C GLY A 28 23.76 -2.67 -34.89
N ILE A 29 23.14 -1.49 -34.74
CA ILE A 29 22.69 -0.65 -35.86
C ILE A 29 23.88 -0.19 -36.73
N VAL A 30 25.01 0.18 -36.13
CA VAL A 30 26.25 0.52 -36.87
C VAL A 30 26.74 -0.68 -37.67
N SER A 31 26.75 -1.87 -37.07
CA SER A 31 27.13 -3.10 -37.77
C SER A 31 26.19 -3.37 -38.96
N ILE A 32 24.88 -3.18 -38.78
CA ILE A 32 23.89 -3.28 -39.86
C ILE A 32 24.17 -2.26 -40.99
N CYS A 33 24.56 -1.03 -40.65
CA CYS A 33 24.97 -0.05 -41.66
C CYS A 33 26.21 -0.52 -42.46
N ASN A 34 27.15 -1.18 -41.79
CA ASN A 34 28.36 -1.71 -42.44
C ASN A 34 28.04 -2.90 -43.33
N ILE A 35 27.07 -3.77 -42.98
CA ILE A 35 26.52 -4.78 -43.90
C ILE A 35 26.08 -4.10 -45.20
N CYS A 36 25.29 -3.02 -45.11
CA CYS A 36 24.81 -2.35 -46.30
C CYS A 36 25.93 -1.75 -47.16
N LYS A 37 26.95 -1.16 -46.54
CA LYS A 37 28.09 -0.59 -47.25
C LYS A 37 28.90 -1.67 -47.98
N SER A 38 29.16 -2.78 -47.29
CA SER A 38 29.87 -3.92 -47.88
C SER A 38 29.06 -4.55 -49.02
N LEU A 39 27.74 -4.59 -48.88
CA LEU A 39 26.86 -5.00 -49.96
C LEU A 39 26.99 -4.03 -51.16
N LYS A 40 26.81 -2.72 -51.00
CA LYS A 40 26.87 -1.76 -52.13
C LYS A 40 28.15 -1.83 -52.98
N ASN A 41 29.27 -2.23 -52.36
CA ASN A 41 30.58 -2.28 -53.01
C ASN A 41 30.96 -3.69 -53.50
N VAL A 42 30.05 -4.66 -53.47
CA VAL A 42 30.37 -6.05 -53.82
C VAL A 42 30.31 -6.31 -55.33
N HIS A 43 31.20 -7.18 -55.80
CA HIS A 43 31.03 -7.83 -57.11
C HIS A 43 30.14 -9.08 -56.93
N VAL A 44 28.92 -9.02 -57.48
CA VAL A 44 27.96 -10.14 -57.46
C VAL A 44 28.23 -11.04 -58.66
N ASN A 45 28.39 -12.34 -58.43
CA ASN A 45 28.50 -13.31 -59.51
C ASN A 45 27.16 -13.37 -60.28
N PRO A 46 27.13 -13.11 -61.60
CA PRO A 46 25.90 -13.01 -62.37
C PRO A 46 25.14 -14.33 -62.51
N THR A 47 25.83 -15.47 -62.35
CA THR A 47 25.23 -16.81 -62.49
C THR A 47 24.75 -17.36 -61.15
N THR A 48 25.42 -17.03 -60.04
CA THR A 48 25.16 -17.65 -58.73
C THR A 48 24.59 -16.69 -57.69
N ASP A 49 24.49 -15.38 -58.01
CA ASP A 49 24.07 -14.31 -57.10
C ASP A 49 24.95 -14.20 -55.84
N MET A 50 26.16 -14.80 -55.85
CA MET A 50 27.05 -14.85 -54.71
C MET A 50 27.92 -13.60 -54.60
N CYS A 51 28.04 -13.07 -53.38
CA CYS A 51 28.88 -11.93 -53.03
C CYS A 51 30.37 -12.32 -52.89
N SER A 52 31.27 -11.60 -53.58
CA SER A 52 32.72 -11.85 -53.52
C SER A 52 33.38 -11.50 -52.17
N ASN A 53 32.76 -10.65 -51.35
CA ASN A 53 33.26 -10.21 -50.04
C ASN A 53 32.56 -10.93 -48.87
N TYR A 54 32.22 -12.20 -49.06
CA TYR A 54 31.50 -13.05 -48.10
C TYR A 54 31.96 -12.86 -46.64
N ASN A 55 33.27 -13.03 -46.36
CA ASN A 55 33.81 -12.98 -45.00
C ASN A 55 33.53 -11.65 -44.29
N GLN A 56 33.65 -10.52 -45.00
CA GLN A 56 33.44 -9.19 -44.43
C GLN A 56 31.95 -8.94 -44.13
N ILE A 57 31.06 -9.30 -45.06
CA ILE A 57 29.61 -9.19 -44.84
C ILE A 57 29.21 -10.06 -43.65
N ARG A 58 29.75 -11.29 -43.60
CA ARG A 58 29.45 -12.25 -42.56
C ARG A 58 29.88 -11.76 -41.17
N GLU A 59 31.08 -11.22 -41.05
CA GLU A 59 31.59 -10.64 -39.79
C GLU A 59 30.66 -9.53 -39.27
N HIS A 60 30.19 -8.64 -40.15
CA HIS A 60 29.24 -7.59 -39.75
C HIS A 60 27.86 -8.15 -39.34
N ILE A 61 27.39 -9.23 -39.98
CA ILE A 61 26.13 -9.90 -39.61
C ILE A 61 26.23 -10.56 -38.24
N GLU A 62 27.29 -11.32 -37.99
CA GLU A 62 27.53 -11.98 -36.70
C GLU A 62 27.66 -10.97 -35.56
N HIS A 63 28.42 -9.90 -35.79
CA HIS A 63 28.55 -8.82 -34.82
C HIS A 63 27.21 -8.12 -34.54
N ALA A 64 26.39 -7.87 -35.58
CA ALA A 64 25.05 -7.31 -35.40
C ALA A 64 24.14 -8.22 -34.56
N GLU A 65 24.13 -9.53 -34.84
CA GLU A 65 23.34 -10.52 -34.08
C GLU A 65 23.75 -10.55 -32.61
N GLN A 66 25.05 -10.60 -32.33
CA GLN A 66 25.58 -10.62 -30.96
C GLN A 66 25.22 -9.35 -30.17
N CYS A 67 25.39 -8.17 -30.78
CA CYS A 67 25.04 -6.89 -30.15
C CYS A 67 23.55 -6.81 -29.83
N LEU A 68 22.68 -7.18 -30.77
CA LEU A 68 21.23 -7.13 -30.57
C LEU A 68 20.74 -8.14 -29.55
N LYS A 69 21.28 -9.36 -29.55
CA LYS A 69 20.99 -10.38 -28.54
C LYS A 69 21.43 -9.95 -27.13
N THR A 70 22.56 -9.25 -27.04
CA THR A 70 23.04 -8.65 -25.78
C THR A 70 22.08 -7.58 -25.30
N SER A 71 21.65 -6.68 -26.18
CA SER A 71 20.65 -5.66 -25.87
C SER A 71 19.32 -6.27 -25.39
N GLU A 72 18.80 -7.26 -26.14
CA GLU A 72 17.56 -7.98 -25.84
C GLU A 72 17.62 -8.68 -24.48
N THR A 73 18.71 -9.39 -24.20
CA THR A 73 18.90 -10.10 -22.91
C THR A 73 18.89 -9.12 -21.75
N ARG A 74 19.63 -8.02 -21.86
CA ARG A 74 19.75 -7.01 -20.80
C ARG A 74 18.42 -6.33 -20.50
N ILE A 75 17.59 -6.06 -21.51
CA ILE A 75 16.29 -5.45 -21.27
C ILE A 75 15.26 -6.45 -20.72
N LYS A 76 15.33 -7.74 -21.11
CA LYS A 76 14.50 -8.80 -20.52
C LYS A 76 14.80 -9.02 -19.04
N GLU A 77 16.07 -8.98 -18.64
CA GLU A 77 16.46 -9.01 -17.22
C GLU A 77 15.80 -7.86 -16.44
N LYS A 78 15.65 -6.69 -17.07
CA LYS A 78 15.18 -5.47 -16.41
C LYS A 78 13.66 -5.48 -16.32
N LEU A 79 13.00 -6.01 -17.34
CA LEU A 79 11.61 -6.40 -17.24
C LEU A 79 11.37 -7.38 -16.09
N GLY A 80 12.19 -8.44 -15.98
CA GLY A 80 12.05 -9.41 -14.88
C GLY A 80 12.26 -8.81 -13.50
N TYR A 81 13.18 -7.85 -13.35
CA TYR A 81 13.33 -7.09 -12.11
C TYR A 81 12.08 -6.25 -11.80
N LEU A 82 11.52 -5.54 -12.79
CA LEU A 82 10.30 -4.74 -12.62
C LEU A 82 9.08 -5.62 -12.31
N ASP A 83 8.95 -6.78 -12.95
CA ASP A 83 7.90 -7.77 -12.64
C ASP A 83 7.97 -8.17 -11.16
N LYS A 84 9.17 -8.48 -10.65
CA LYS A 84 9.38 -8.79 -9.22
C LYS A 84 9.07 -7.62 -8.29
N GLN A 85 9.43 -6.40 -8.68
CA GLN A 85 9.11 -5.20 -7.92
C GLN A 85 7.59 -4.97 -7.84
N MET A 86 6.89 -5.15 -8.96
CA MET A 86 5.43 -5.08 -9.03
C MET A 86 4.78 -6.11 -8.11
N GLU A 87 5.21 -7.39 -8.16
CA GLU A 87 4.72 -8.44 -7.26
C GLU A 87 4.91 -8.09 -5.78
N ASN A 88 6.08 -7.56 -5.42
CA ASN A 88 6.37 -7.14 -4.05
C ASN A 88 5.47 -5.99 -3.59
N LEU A 89 5.22 -5.00 -4.46
CA LEU A 89 4.31 -3.90 -4.17
C LEU A 89 2.86 -4.36 -4.02
N ILE A 90 2.40 -5.29 -4.88
CA ILE A 90 1.06 -5.90 -4.77
C ILE A 90 0.93 -6.64 -3.43
N ARG A 91 1.94 -7.44 -3.05
CA ARG A 91 1.95 -8.15 -1.76
C ARG A 91 1.94 -7.17 -0.59
N LYS A 92 2.74 -6.10 -0.67
CA LYS A 92 2.78 -5.04 0.35
C LYS A 92 1.41 -4.36 0.49
N LYS A 93 0.75 -4.02 -0.62
CA LYS A 93 -0.60 -3.44 -0.64
C LYS A 93 -1.60 -4.34 0.08
N LEU A 94 -1.64 -5.62 -0.27
CA LEU A 94 -2.56 -6.60 0.35
C LEU A 94 -2.34 -6.69 1.87
N ASN A 95 -1.08 -6.73 2.31
CA ASN A 95 -0.75 -6.76 3.74
C ASN A 95 -1.20 -5.49 4.47
N ILE A 96 -0.98 -4.32 3.87
CA ILE A 96 -1.41 -3.04 4.46
C ILE A 96 -2.94 -2.95 4.53
N GLU A 97 -3.65 -3.38 3.49
CA GLU A 97 -5.12 -3.43 3.48
C GLU A 97 -5.67 -4.35 4.58
N GLN A 98 -5.02 -5.50 4.81
CA GLN A 98 -5.36 -6.40 5.90
C GLN A 98 -5.12 -5.75 7.26
N GLN A 99 -3.97 -5.11 7.47
CA GLN A 99 -3.69 -4.37 8.71
C GLN A 99 -4.69 -3.22 8.94
N LYS A 100 -5.09 -2.52 7.87
CA LYS A 100 -6.13 -1.48 7.94
C LYS A 100 -7.45 -2.06 8.43
N LYS A 101 -7.86 -3.20 7.88
CA LYS A 101 -9.10 -3.89 8.27
C LYS A 101 -9.07 -4.33 9.73
N GLU A 102 -7.97 -4.95 10.16
CA GLU A 102 -7.78 -5.39 11.55
C GLU A 102 -7.89 -4.22 12.53
N LYS A 103 -7.13 -3.14 12.29
CA LYS A 103 -7.17 -1.96 13.15
C LYS A 103 -8.53 -1.25 13.15
N CYS A 104 -9.23 -1.24 12.02
CA CYS A 104 -10.58 -0.69 11.94
C CYS A 104 -11.59 -1.51 12.77
N MET A 105 -11.46 -2.85 12.75
CA MET A 105 -12.26 -3.72 13.63
C MET A 105 -11.95 -3.45 15.10
N THR A 106 -10.67 -3.41 15.49
CA THR A 106 -10.28 -3.08 16.87
C THR A 106 -10.80 -1.71 17.31
N MET A 107 -10.71 -0.70 16.46
CA MET A 107 -11.26 0.64 16.71
C MET A 107 -12.76 0.60 17.01
N ASN A 108 -13.53 -0.16 16.23
CA ASN A 108 -14.98 -0.29 16.44
C ASN A 108 -15.31 -1.02 17.76
N THR A 109 -14.54 -2.05 18.10
CA THR A 109 -14.67 -2.76 19.38
C THR A 109 -14.41 -1.81 20.55
N LEU A 110 -13.29 -1.07 20.53
CA LEU A 110 -12.95 -0.11 21.59
C LEU A 110 -13.99 0.99 21.73
N ARG A 111 -14.54 1.52 20.62
CA ARG A 111 -15.64 2.51 20.67
C ARG A 111 -16.89 1.94 21.34
N THR A 112 -17.21 0.68 21.07
CA THR A 112 -18.33 -0.02 21.70
C THR A 112 -18.09 -0.22 23.19
N GLU A 113 -16.89 -0.66 23.58
CA GLU A 113 -16.49 -0.82 24.97
C GLU A 113 -16.51 0.49 25.75
N LYS A 114 -16.03 1.58 25.12
CA LYS A 114 -16.06 2.92 25.70
C LYS A 114 -17.50 3.37 25.96
N THR A 115 -18.38 3.22 24.97
CA THR A 115 -19.79 3.59 25.10
C THR A 115 -20.46 2.79 26.23
N SER A 116 -20.19 1.49 26.32
CA SER A 116 -20.69 0.66 27.42
C SER A 116 -20.15 1.10 28.78
N ALA A 117 -18.86 1.47 28.87
CA ALA A 117 -18.27 1.98 30.11
C ALA A 117 -18.86 3.34 30.51
N GLU A 118 -19.16 4.22 29.55
CA GLU A 118 -19.84 5.51 29.77
C GLU A 118 -21.27 5.32 30.31
N GLU A 119 -22.01 4.34 29.80
CA GLU A 119 -23.34 3.98 30.32
C GLU A 119 -23.27 3.45 31.76
N LEU A 120 -22.33 2.55 32.04
CA LEU A 120 -22.11 2.01 33.38
C LEU A 120 -21.66 3.08 34.38
N LEU A 121 -20.82 4.02 33.93
CA LEU A 121 -20.43 5.19 34.72
C LEU A 121 -21.64 6.06 35.07
N ARG A 122 -22.54 6.32 34.11
CA ARG A 122 -23.78 7.07 34.36
C ARG A 122 -24.64 6.38 35.40
N TYR A 123 -24.90 5.09 35.24
CA TYR A 123 -25.66 4.30 36.21
C TYR A 123 -25.04 4.32 37.61
N SER A 124 -23.72 4.14 37.71
CA SER A 124 -23.02 4.15 39.00
C SER A 124 -23.06 5.52 39.67
N ASN A 125 -23.00 6.61 38.91
CA ASN A 125 -23.15 7.96 39.43
C ASN A 125 -24.56 8.22 39.96
N GLU A 126 -25.59 7.74 39.26
CA GLU A 126 -26.98 7.83 39.74
C GLU A 126 -27.17 7.05 41.05
N ALA A 127 -26.61 5.83 41.14
CA ALA A 127 -26.64 5.02 42.35
C ALA A 127 -25.84 5.66 43.51
N LEU A 128 -24.68 6.24 43.23
CA LEU A 128 -23.88 6.98 44.21
C LEU A 128 -24.67 8.17 44.78
N LYS A 129 -25.26 8.98 43.90
CA LYS A 129 -26.08 10.14 44.29
C LYS A 129 -27.30 9.73 45.11
N GLN A 130 -27.89 8.57 44.84
CA GLN A 130 -28.98 8.05 45.65
C GLN A 130 -28.48 7.59 47.03
N ALA A 131 -27.39 6.81 47.08
CA ALA A 131 -26.81 6.37 48.35
C ALA A 131 -26.36 7.53 49.25
N GLU A 132 -25.81 8.61 48.68
CA GLU A 132 -25.45 9.83 49.41
C GLU A 132 -26.68 10.50 50.06
N LYS A 133 -27.80 10.60 49.34
CA LYS A 133 -29.07 11.12 49.88
C LYS A 133 -29.62 10.22 50.99
N ASP A 134 -29.47 8.91 50.85
CA ASP A 134 -29.92 7.94 51.86
C ASP A 134 -29.07 8.05 53.13
N VAL A 135 -27.74 8.24 53.01
CA VAL A 135 -26.84 8.57 54.14
C VAL A 135 -27.27 9.87 54.82
N GLU A 136 -27.56 10.92 54.06
CA GLU A 136 -27.98 12.22 54.60
C GLU A 136 -29.31 12.11 55.37
N SER A 137 -30.27 11.38 54.80
CA SER A 137 -31.56 11.09 55.43
C SER A 137 -31.40 10.28 56.71
N ALA A 138 -30.57 9.23 56.71
CA ALA A 138 -30.28 8.42 57.88
C ALA A 138 -29.56 9.23 58.98
N LYS A 139 -28.60 10.10 58.63
CA LYS A 139 -27.95 11.04 59.56
C LYS A 139 -28.95 11.98 60.21
N TYR A 140 -29.89 12.53 59.44
CA TYR A 140 -30.93 13.40 59.95
C TYR A 140 -31.88 12.69 60.92
N ALA A 141 -32.30 11.47 60.57
CA ALA A 141 -33.13 10.63 61.43
C ALA A 141 -32.41 10.27 62.73
N LEU A 142 -31.12 9.89 62.66
CA LEU A 142 -30.27 9.61 63.82
C LEU A 142 -30.16 10.83 64.76
N ARG A 143 -29.88 12.02 64.21
CA ARG A 143 -29.82 13.28 65.00
C ARG A 143 -31.15 13.56 65.72
N THR A 144 -32.26 13.43 64.99
CA THR A 144 -33.60 13.65 65.57
C THR A 144 -33.89 12.66 66.71
N ALA A 145 -33.49 11.39 66.56
CA ALA A 145 -33.64 10.38 67.60
C ALA A 145 -32.72 10.63 68.80
N GLN A 146 -31.48 11.09 68.58
CA GLN A 146 -30.53 11.46 69.63
C GLN A 146 -30.98 12.71 70.39
N ASP A 147 -31.49 13.73 69.72
CA ASP A 147 -32.04 14.93 70.36
C ASP A 147 -33.22 14.59 71.26
N ARG A 148 -34.12 13.70 70.81
CA ARG A 148 -35.22 13.19 71.65
C ARG A 148 -34.74 12.42 72.89
N ARG A 149 -33.63 11.70 72.79
CA ARG A 149 -33.01 11.01 73.94
C ARG A 149 -32.35 12.00 74.93
N ASN A 150 -31.70 13.04 74.42
CA ASN A 150 -30.97 14.01 75.23
C ASN A 150 -31.87 15.07 75.87
N THR A 151 -33.03 15.36 75.27
CA THR A 151 -34.04 16.31 75.79
C THR A 151 -34.93 15.65 76.84
N GLY A 152 -34.34 14.86 77.75
CA GLY A 152 -35.04 14.10 78.79
C GLY A 152 -35.74 14.97 79.84
N GLU A 153 -36.78 15.70 79.44
CA GLU A 153 -37.74 16.34 80.35
C GLU A 153 -39.16 16.02 79.90
N GLY A 154 -39.92 15.45 80.85
CA GLY A 154 -41.24 14.91 80.63
C GLY A 154 -42.26 15.98 80.26
N VAL A 155 -42.49 16.12 78.96
CA VAL A 155 -43.61 16.87 78.45
C VAL A 155 -44.31 16.01 77.41
N ALA A 156 -45.36 15.33 77.87
CA ALA A 156 -46.41 14.80 77.03
C ALA A 156 -47.11 15.99 76.34
N ILE A 157 -46.62 16.39 75.17
CA ILE A 157 -47.34 17.31 74.29
C ILE A 157 -47.43 16.70 72.89
N ALA A 158 -48.69 16.42 72.55
CA ALA A 158 -49.34 16.39 71.26
C ALA A 158 -48.48 16.57 70.00
N GLY A 159 -48.75 15.71 69.02
CA GLY A 159 -48.47 15.98 67.61
C GLY A 159 -47.40 15.07 67.04
N GLY A 160 -47.79 13.81 66.80
CA GLY A 160 -47.00 12.86 66.03
C GLY A 160 -46.71 13.41 64.63
N ALA A 161 -45.45 13.75 64.39
CA ALA A 161 -44.87 13.83 63.07
C ALA A 161 -43.66 12.90 63.03
N LEU A 162 -43.92 11.59 63.01
CA LEU A 162 -42.97 10.60 62.52
C LEU A 162 -43.01 10.73 60.99
N LEU A 163 -42.08 11.50 60.44
CA LEU A 163 -41.79 11.45 59.02
C LEU A 163 -41.18 10.07 58.75
N ALA A 164 -42.05 9.13 58.37
CA ALA A 164 -41.68 7.93 57.66
C ALA A 164 -41.05 8.38 56.34
N ILE A 165 -39.73 8.42 56.28
CA ILE A 165 -38.99 8.59 55.03
C ILE A 165 -39.14 7.27 54.28
N PRO A 166 -39.86 7.19 53.15
CA PRO A 166 -40.17 5.91 52.54
C PRO A 166 -39.24 5.69 51.35
N ILE A 167 -38.09 5.01 51.51
CA ILE A 167 -37.34 4.48 50.36
C ILE A 167 -36.72 3.10 50.69
N ILE A 168 -37.46 2.07 50.27
CA ILE A 168 -37.03 0.73 49.86
C ILE A 168 -36.00 0.01 50.76
N GLY A 169 -36.55 -0.77 51.69
CA GLY A 169 -35.86 -1.82 52.43
C GLY A 169 -36.64 -2.09 53.71
N TRP A 170 -37.45 -3.13 53.72
CA TRP A 170 -38.31 -3.42 54.87
C TRP A 170 -37.47 -3.57 56.15
N ILE A 171 -37.73 -2.72 57.14
CA ILE A 171 -37.61 -3.12 58.54
C ILE A 171 -38.98 -2.96 59.17
N ALA A 172 -39.64 -4.11 59.33
CA ALA A 172 -40.60 -4.30 60.39
C ALA A 172 -39.84 -4.29 61.72
N GLY A 173 -40.03 -3.25 62.52
CA GLY A 173 -39.52 -3.15 63.88
C GLY A 173 -40.13 -1.91 64.52
N PRO A 174 -40.89 -2.05 65.61
CA PRO A 174 -41.83 -1.02 66.02
C PRO A 174 -41.08 0.18 66.59
N ILE A 175 -41.36 1.38 66.07
CA ILE A 175 -41.43 2.56 66.94
C ILE A 175 -42.84 2.48 67.54
N MET A 176 -43.04 1.54 68.48
CA MET A 176 -44.27 1.53 69.26
C MET A 176 -44.15 2.66 70.27
N LEU A 177 -45.19 3.48 70.33
CA LEU A 177 -45.44 4.38 71.44
C LEU A 177 -45.75 3.51 72.68
N GLY A 178 -44.70 3.02 73.35
CA GLY A 178 -44.80 2.30 74.60
C GLY A 178 -44.88 3.28 75.77
N VAL A 179 -46.09 3.51 76.27
CA VAL A 179 -46.29 4.23 77.54
C VAL A 179 -45.68 3.41 78.68
N GLY A 180 -44.59 3.92 79.27
CA GLY A 180 -44.10 3.52 80.59
C GLY A 180 -42.77 2.75 80.63
N LEU A 181 -41.76 3.36 81.27
CA LEU A 181 -40.54 2.80 81.90
C LEU A 181 -39.63 1.82 81.10
N GLY A 182 -39.99 1.40 79.89
CA GLY A 182 -39.14 0.70 78.92
C GLY A 182 -38.48 1.60 77.86
N GLU A 183 -38.81 2.90 77.88
CA GLU A 183 -38.51 3.90 76.83
C GLU A 183 -37.02 4.07 76.49
N LEU A 184 -36.11 3.80 77.44
CA LEU A 184 -34.67 3.90 77.20
C LEU A 184 -34.12 2.74 76.35
N ASN A 185 -34.68 1.53 76.49
CA ASN A 185 -34.21 0.34 75.78
C ASN A 185 -34.72 0.32 74.33
N GLU A 186 -35.95 0.77 74.12
CA GLU A 186 -36.57 0.91 72.79
C GLU A 186 -35.90 2.04 71.98
N ALA A 187 -35.64 3.19 72.60
CA ALA A 187 -34.87 4.27 71.98
C ALA A 187 -33.42 3.88 71.66
N SER A 188 -32.76 3.10 72.53
CA SER A 188 -31.40 2.58 72.26
C SER A 188 -31.37 1.58 71.11
N ASN A 189 -32.40 0.74 70.98
CA ASN A 189 -32.54 -0.18 69.85
C ASN A 189 -32.79 0.57 68.53
N ALA A 190 -33.61 1.63 68.56
CA ALA A 190 -33.85 2.47 67.39
C ALA A 190 -32.58 3.23 66.93
N ILE A 191 -31.79 3.76 67.87
CA ILE A 191 -30.49 4.39 67.57
C ILE A 191 -29.54 3.37 66.96
N ARG A 192 -29.44 2.17 67.54
CA ARG A 192 -28.57 1.10 67.01
C ARG A 192 -28.98 0.66 65.59
N ALA A 193 -30.28 0.52 65.33
CA ALA A 193 -30.78 0.20 64.00
C ALA A 193 -30.46 1.31 62.98
N ALA A 194 -30.61 2.58 63.36
CA ALA A 194 -30.25 3.72 62.53
C ALA A 194 -28.72 3.82 62.28
N GLU A 195 -27.89 3.45 63.26
CA GLU A 195 -26.43 3.37 63.09
C GLU A 195 -26.02 2.23 62.15
N GLU A 196 -26.66 1.06 62.24
CA GLU A 196 -26.44 -0.07 61.33
C GLU A 196 -26.85 0.29 59.89
N GLU A 197 -27.97 0.97 59.72
CA GLU A 197 -28.46 1.45 58.43
C GLU A 197 -27.56 2.53 57.84
N GLN A 198 -27.09 3.48 58.66
CA GLN A 198 -26.08 4.46 58.26
C GLN A 198 -24.79 3.79 57.78
N ARG A 199 -24.31 2.76 58.50
CA ARG A 199 -23.13 1.98 58.06
C ARG A 199 -23.38 1.28 56.73
N LYS A 200 -24.57 0.72 56.53
CA LYS A 200 -24.96 0.07 55.27
C LYS A 200 -24.97 1.06 54.11
N PHE A 201 -25.53 2.27 54.29
CA PHE A 201 -25.54 3.29 53.24
C PHE A 201 -24.13 3.86 52.97
N ASN A 202 -23.31 4.06 54.00
CA ASN A 202 -21.92 4.46 53.81
C ASN A 202 -21.12 3.42 53.00
N SER A 203 -21.35 2.12 53.26
CA SER A 203 -20.75 1.03 52.48
C SER A 203 -21.17 1.09 51.00
N GLN A 204 -22.44 1.39 50.73
CA GLN A 204 -22.93 1.59 49.35
C GLN A 204 -22.32 2.81 48.66
N VAL A 205 -22.12 3.92 49.39
CA VAL A 205 -21.40 5.09 48.89
C VAL A 205 -19.97 4.72 48.51
N GLU A 206 -19.25 3.99 49.38
CA GLU A 206 -17.88 3.55 49.12
C GLU A 206 -17.82 2.61 47.89
N GLU A 207 -18.73 1.64 47.81
CA GLU A 207 -18.82 0.70 46.67
C GLU A 207 -19.11 1.43 45.35
N ASN A 208 -20.09 2.33 45.33
CA ASN A 208 -20.46 3.07 44.12
C ASN A 208 -19.37 4.08 43.73
N THR A 209 -18.71 4.70 44.71
CA THR A 209 -17.53 5.56 44.46
C THR A 209 -16.43 4.77 43.77
N LYS A 210 -16.14 3.55 44.27
CA LYS A 210 -15.16 2.67 43.64
C LYS A 210 -15.52 2.34 42.20
N LYS A 211 -16.78 1.96 41.93
CA LYS A 211 -17.29 1.71 40.56
C LYS A 211 -17.13 2.93 39.65
N VAL A 212 -17.47 4.13 40.13
CA VAL A 212 -17.28 5.39 39.38
C VAL A 212 -15.81 5.58 39.00
N THR A 213 -14.88 5.43 39.96
CA THR A 213 -13.45 5.56 39.66
C THR A 213 -12.94 4.47 38.71
N GLU A 214 -13.43 3.23 38.82
CA GLU A 214 -13.08 2.13 37.92
C GLU A 214 -13.54 2.40 36.48
N TYR A 215 -14.79 2.83 36.29
CA TYR A 215 -15.31 3.14 34.95
C TYR A 215 -14.65 4.38 34.35
N GLN A 216 -14.37 5.41 35.14
CA GLN A 216 -13.60 6.58 34.68
C GLN A 216 -12.19 6.19 34.20
N SER A 217 -11.51 5.33 34.95
CA SER A 217 -10.21 4.79 34.56
C SER A 217 -10.29 3.97 33.27
N LYS A 218 -11.30 3.10 33.16
CA LYS A 218 -11.56 2.30 31.94
C LYS A 218 -11.79 3.20 30.72
N ILE A 219 -12.65 4.21 30.83
CA ILE A 219 -12.93 5.15 29.74
C ILE A 219 -11.65 5.87 29.31
N SER A 220 -10.85 6.34 30.27
CA SER A 220 -9.60 7.04 30.00
C SER A 220 -8.57 6.13 29.31
N GLY A 221 -8.45 4.88 29.76
CA GLY A 221 -7.59 3.87 29.13
C GLY A 221 -8.02 3.56 27.70
N THR A 222 -9.31 3.25 27.49
CA THR A 222 -9.86 2.98 26.16
C THR A 222 -9.74 4.20 25.22
N GLN A 223 -9.90 5.42 25.74
CA GLN A 223 -9.72 6.64 24.95
C GLN A 223 -8.28 6.78 24.44
N ASN A 224 -7.29 6.52 25.30
CA ASN A 224 -5.88 6.54 24.90
C ASN A 224 -5.57 5.45 23.84
N GLU A 225 -6.14 4.25 23.98
CA GLU A 225 -6.00 3.20 22.96
C GLU A 225 -6.64 3.59 21.62
N ILE A 226 -7.82 4.22 21.66
CA ILE A 226 -8.49 4.77 20.46
C ILE A 226 -7.58 5.79 19.76
N GLU A 227 -6.95 6.70 20.51
CA GLU A 227 -6.04 7.70 19.94
C GLU A 227 -4.82 7.04 19.27
N GLN A 228 -4.20 6.07 19.92
CA GLN A 228 -3.07 5.32 19.35
C GLN A 228 -3.45 4.57 18.07
N ILE A 229 -4.61 3.89 18.05
CA ILE A 229 -5.08 3.20 16.84
C ILE A 229 -5.44 4.20 15.74
N SER A 230 -6.00 5.36 16.09
CA SER A 230 -6.29 6.42 15.12
C SER A 230 -5.02 6.93 14.44
N GLU A 231 -3.96 7.17 15.21
CA GLU A 231 -2.65 7.53 14.65
C GLU A 231 -2.06 6.44 13.77
N ALA A 232 -2.18 5.18 14.20
CA ALA A 232 -1.72 4.04 13.40
C ALA A 232 -2.50 3.92 12.08
N LEU A 233 -3.81 4.15 12.08
CA LEU A 233 -4.63 4.16 10.86
C LEU A 233 -4.20 5.30 9.91
N LYS A 234 -3.91 6.50 10.42
CA LYS A 234 -3.37 7.61 9.61
C LYS A 234 -1.99 7.30 9.01
N ARG A 235 -1.17 6.48 9.69
CA ARG A 235 0.11 6.00 9.12
C ARG A 235 -0.15 5.01 7.99
N ILE A 236 -1.02 4.03 8.22
CA ILE A 236 -1.44 3.04 7.23
C ILE A 236 -2.03 3.72 5.98
N GLU A 237 -2.85 4.76 6.13
CA GLU A 237 -3.42 5.49 4.98
C GLU A 237 -2.35 6.14 4.10
N ARG A 238 -1.34 6.77 4.73
CA ARG A 238 -0.18 7.30 3.99
C ARG A 238 0.61 6.20 3.29
N GLU A 239 0.80 5.05 3.94
CA GLU A 239 1.47 3.91 3.31
C GLU A 239 0.67 3.33 2.13
N VAL A 240 -0.66 3.32 2.20
CA VAL A 240 -1.52 2.92 1.07
C VAL A 240 -1.31 3.86 -0.11
N GLU A 241 -1.38 5.18 0.12
CA GLU A 241 -1.15 6.18 -0.93
C GLU A 241 0.25 6.04 -1.56
N GLU A 242 1.28 5.86 -0.73
CA GLU A 242 2.65 5.66 -1.19
C GLU A 242 2.77 4.40 -2.07
N VAL A 243 2.22 3.27 -1.61
CA VAL A 243 2.27 2.02 -2.37
C VAL A 243 1.46 2.13 -3.66
N GLN A 244 0.33 2.83 -3.66
CA GLN A 244 -0.48 3.04 -4.85
C GLN A 244 0.26 3.89 -5.90
N ASN A 245 0.89 4.98 -5.49
CA ASN A 245 1.73 5.79 -6.37
C ASN A 245 2.90 4.97 -6.94
N ASN A 246 3.53 4.14 -6.10
CA ASN A 246 4.64 3.28 -6.54
C ASN A 246 4.17 2.21 -7.53
N LEU A 247 2.98 1.62 -7.35
CA LEU A 247 2.38 0.67 -8.28
C LEU A 247 2.13 1.31 -9.65
N GLU A 248 1.51 2.50 -9.66
CA GLU A 248 1.24 3.23 -10.91
C GLU A 248 2.53 3.58 -11.65
N ASN A 249 3.50 4.18 -10.95
CA ASN A 249 4.78 4.56 -11.54
C ASN A 249 5.55 3.34 -12.07
N THR A 250 5.62 2.26 -11.28
CA THR A 250 6.30 1.02 -11.71
C THR A 250 5.57 0.38 -12.88
N GLY A 251 4.24 0.41 -12.91
CA GLY A 251 3.43 -0.12 -14.00
C GLY A 251 3.66 0.60 -15.32
N ASN A 252 3.68 1.93 -15.29
CA ASN A 252 3.98 2.75 -16.46
C ASN A 252 5.39 2.44 -17.01
N ILE A 253 6.38 2.31 -16.13
CA ILE A 253 7.75 1.94 -16.53
C ILE A 253 7.79 0.52 -17.10
N GLN A 254 7.13 -0.43 -16.46
CA GLN A 254 7.06 -1.82 -16.92
C GLN A 254 6.42 -1.93 -18.30
N GLU A 255 5.36 -1.17 -18.58
CA GLU A 255 4.73 -1.13 -19.91
C GLU A 255 5.69 -0.60 -20.98
N MET A 256 6.40 0.50 -20.69
CA MET A 256 7.44 1.03 -21.58
C MET A 256 8.54 0.00 -21.85
N VAL A 257 9.01 -0.70 -20.82
CA VAL A 257 10.03 -1.76 -20.95
C VAL A 257 9.49 -2.95 -21.73
N ARG A 258 8.24 -3.38 -21.52
CA ARG A 258 7.63 -4.47 -22.31
C ARG A 258 7.54 -4.13 -23.79
N SER A 259 7.13 -2.90 -24.12
CA SER A 259 7.12 -2.39 -25.48
C SER A 259 8.52 -2.44 -26.10
N ALA A 260 9.53 -1.99 -25.35
CA ALA A 260 10.92 -2.03 -25.77
C ALA A 260 11.46 -3.46 -25.98
N VAL A 261 11.14 -4.41 -25.09
CA VAL A 261 11.47 -5.83 -25.24
C VAL A 261 10.87 -6.37 -26.54
N ASN A 262 9.58 -6.11 -26.81
CA ASN A 262 8.92 -6.59 -28.01
C ASN A 262 9.59 -6.07 -29.29
N LEU A 263 9.89 -4.78 -29.35
CA LEU A 263 10.56 -4.16 -30.50
C LEU A 263 11.97 -4.73 -30.72
N LEU A 264 12.75 -4.89 -29.65
CA LEU A 264 14.09 -5.50 -29.74
C LEU A 264 14.03 -6.97 -30.13
N SER A 265 13.08 -7.75 -29.63
CA SER A 265 12.89 -9.15 -30.03
C SER A 265 12.53 -9.27 -31.52
N VAL A 266 11.73 -8.35 -32.06
CA VAL A 266 11.44 -8.31 -33.51
C VAL A 266 12.70 -8.00 -34.32
N LEU A 267 13.48 -6.99 -33.94
CA LEU A 267 14.72 -6.64 -34.65
C LEU A 267 15.77 -7.77 -34.56
N SER A 268 16.01 -8.27 -33.35
CA SER A 268 16.91 -9.40 -33.05
C SER A 268 16.52 -10.63 -33.89
N GLY A 269 15.22 -10.96 -33.94
CA GLY A 269 14.71 -12.05 -34.76
C GLY A 269 14.99 -11.89 -36.26
N ARG A 270 14.80 -10.68 -36.81
CA ARG A 270 15.08 -10.40 -38.24
C ARG A 270 16.57 -10.50 -38.57
N VAL A 271 17.44 -10.01 -37.68
CA VAL A 271 18.90 -10.14 -37.86
C VAL A 271 19.37 -11.58 -37.68
N ASN A 272 18.77 -12.36 -36.79
CA ASN A 272 19.05 -13.78 -36.67
C ASN A 272 18.62 -14.57 -37.93
N VAL A 273 17.51 -14.20 -38.58
CA VAL A 273 17.15 -14.77 -39.89
C VAL A 273 18.22 -14.43 -40.93
N LEU A 274 18.70 -13.18 -40.97
CA LEU A 274 19.81 -12.78 -41.85
C LEU A 274 21.07 -13.58 -41.57
N GLU A 275 21.42 -13.78 -40.31
CA GLU A 275 22.56 -14.60 -39.88
C GLU A 275 22.41 -16.05 -40.35
N LYS A 276 21.25 -16.68 -40.13
CA LYS A 276 21.04 -18.08 -40.53
C LYS A 276 21.05 -18.25 -42.04
N GLN A 277 20.48 -17.32 -42.79
CA GLN A 277 20.44 -17.38 -44.23
C GLN A 277 21.82 -17.18 -44.89
N THR A 278 22.74 -16.50 -44.20
CA THR A 278 24.07 -16.17 -44.72
C THR A 278 25.19 -17.06 -44.19
N GLN A 279 24.85 -18.17 -43.51
CA GLN A 279 25.84 -19.02 -42.81
C GLN A 279 26.84 -19.71 -43.77
N HIS A 280 26.45 -19.96 -45.01
CA HIS A 280 27.29 -20.65 -45.99
C HIS A 280 27.53 -19.81 -47.24
N PHE A 281 26.54 -19.03 -47.67
CA PHE A 281 26.61 -18.18 -48.85
C PHE A 281 25.82 -16.89 -48.61
N VAL A 282 26.30 -15.79 -49.18
CA VAL A 282 25.59 -14.51 -49.18
C VAL A 282 25.01 -14.30 -50.57
N HIS A 283 23.75 -14.69 -50.74
CA HIS A 283 22.98 -14.36 -51.94
C HIS A 283 22.51 -12.92 -51.85
N TRP A 284 22.82 -12.12 -52.85
CA TRP A 284 22.56 -10.69 -52.87
C TRP A 284 21.07 -10.36 -52.68
N LEU A 285 20.21 -10.90 -53.56
CA LEU A 285 18.80 -10.51 -53.61
C LEU A 285 18.04 -10.90 -52.33
N PRO A 286 18.19 -12.12 -51.78
CA PRO A 286 17.56 -12.47 -50.52
C PRO A 286 18.05 -11.65 -49.33
N VAL A 287 19.34 -11.29 -49.29
CA VAL A 287 19.91 -10.45 -48.23
C VAL A 287 19.33 -9.04 -48.29
N VAL A 288 19.24 -8.42 -49.47
CA VAL A 288 18.64 -7.08 -49.61
C VAL A 288 17.18 -7.08 -49.13
N LYS A 289 16.40 -8.12 -49.45
CA LYS A 289 15.01 -8.23 -48.98
C LYS A 289 14.91 -8.30 -47.45
N ILE A 290 15.78 -9.05 -46.78
CA ILE A 290 15.80 -9.08 -45.31
C ILE A 290 16.24 -7.73 -44.74
N MET A 291 17.18 -7.05 -45.39
CA MET A 291 17.64 -5.73 -44.94
C MET A 291 16.54 -4.67 -44.97
N GLU A 292 15.59 -4.74 -45.91
CA GLU A 292 14.38 -3.90 -45.87
C GLU A 292 13.55 -4.15 -44.61
N ASP A 293 13.35 -5.41 -44.24
CA ASP A 293 12.61 -5.77 -43.06
C ASP A 293 13.38 -5.39 -41.79
N VAL A 294 14.69 -5.57 -41.74
CA VAL A 294 15.53 -5.06 -40.64
C VAL A 294 15.36 -3.55 -40.49
N MET A 295 15.37 -2.80 -41.60
CA MET A 295 15.15 -1.35 -41.58
C MET A 295 13.80 -0.96 -40.99
N LYS A 296 12.71 -1.62 -41.42
CA LYS A 296 11.37 -1.35 -40.86
C LYS A 296 11.33 -1.56 -39.35
N ALA A 297 11.99 -2.61 -38.84
CA ALA A 297 12.06 -2.87 -37.40
C ALA A 297 12.89 -1.80 -36.66
N VAL A 298 14.00 -1.34 -37.25
CA VAL A 298 14.82 -0.26 -36.70
C VAL A 298 14.04 1.07 -36.64
N ILE A 299 13.20 1.38 -37.64
CA ILE A 299 12.32 2.58 -37.61
C ILE A 299 11.36 2.52 -36.44
N ASN A 300 10.69 1.39 -36.23
CA ASN A 300 9.75 1.22 -35.12
C ASN A 300 10.44 1.38 -33.74
N ILE A 301 11.72 0.99 -33.64
CA ILE A 301 12.53 1.23 -32.44
C ILE A 301 12.84 2.72 -32.27
N ALA A 302 13.16 3.44 -33.34
CA ALA A 302 13.47 4.87 -33.29
C ALA A 302 12.26 5.72 -32.84
N GLU A 303 11.04 5.26 -33.12
CA GLU A 303 9.81 5.90 -32.63
C GLU A 303 9.57 5.65 -31.13
N ASN A 304 10.22 4.64 -30.55
CA ASN A 304 10.14 4.34 -29.13
C ASN A 304 11.13 5.21 -28.33
N ARG A 305 10.60 6.26 -27.68
CA ARG A 305 11.39 7.20 -26.86
C ARG A 305 12.14 6.56 -25.70
N PHE A 306 11.71 5.39 -25.23
CA PHE A 306 12.37 4.69 -24.13
C PHE A 306 13.67 4.01 -24.58
N LEU A 307 13.70 3.46 -25.80
CA LEU A 307 14.90 2.85 -26.39
C LEU A 307 15.82 3.87 -27.08
N TYR A 308 15.21 4.89 -27.69
CA TYR A 308 15.89 5.80 -28.62
C TYR A 308 15.81 7.27 -28.18
N GLY A 309 15.65 7.53 -26.88
CA GLY A 309 15.51 8.88 -26.31
C GLY A 309 16.73 9.79 -26.50
N ASP A 310 17.95 9.22 -26.39
CA ASP A 310 19.24 9.89 -26.64
C ASP A 310 19.92 9.40 -27.94
N GLY A 311 19.18 8.65 -28.77
CA GLY A 311 19.74 8.02 -29.97
C GLY A 311 20.22 9.05 -30.98
N ASN A 312 21.35 8.77 -31.65
CA ASN A 312 21.86 9.63 -32.72
C ASN A 312 20.93 9.49 -33.95
N PRO A 313 20.09 10.48 -34.28
CA PRO A 313 19.16 10.39 -35.40
C PRO A 313 19.90 10.15 -36.73
N GLY A 314 21.18 10.56 -36.77
CA GLY A 314 22.08 10.31 -37.89
C GLY A 314 22.29 8.83 -38.20
N LEU A 315 22.26 7.93 -37.21
CA LEU A 315 22.42 6.48 -37.45
C LEU A 315 21.24 5.90 -38.21
N ILE A 316 20.01 6.26 -37.81
CA ILE A 316 18.79 5.79 -38.47
C ILE A 316 18.70 6.35 -39.89
N ASN A 317 19.03 7.62 -40.08
CA ASN A 317 19.04 8.24 -41.42
C ASN A 317 20.11 7.59 -42.32
N THR A 318 21.32 7.36 -41.79
CA THR A 318 22.38 6.65 -42.52
C THR A 318 21.93 5.25 -42.92
N LEU A 319 21.27 4.51 -42.03
CA LEU A 319 20.76 3.18 -42.36
C LEU A 319 19.66 3.26 -43.44
N ARG A 320 18.75 4.24 -43.34
CA ARG A 320 17.68 4.46 -44.32
C ARG A 320 18.22 4.69 -45.72
N GLU A 321 19.20 5.59 -45.85
CA GLU A 321 19.88 5.88 -47.12
C GLU A 321 20.64 4.65 -47.65
N ASN A 322 21.23 3.88 -46.73
CA ASN A 322 21.95 2.68 -47.09
C ASN A 322 21.05 1.59 -47.65
N VAL A 323 19.95 1.28 -46.96
CA VAL A 323 18.98 0.28 -47.41
C VAL A 323 18.25 0.77 -48.66
N GLY A 324 17.81 2.04 -48.71
CA GLY A 324 17.17 2.61 -49.90
C GLY A 324 18.05 2.53 -51.15
N GLY A 325 19.35 2.81 -51.01
CA GLY A 325 20.32 2.65 -52.09
C GLY A 325 20.50 1.19 -52.54
N LEU A 326 20.48 0.22 -51.63
CA LEU A 326 20.54 -1.21 -51.99
C LEU A 326 19.30 -1.65 -52.78
N VAL A 327 18.11 -1.25 -52.33
CA VAL A 327 16.86 -1.58 -52.99
C VAL A 327 16.80 -0.97 -54.39
N ALA A 328 17.27 0.27 -54.56
CA ALA A 328 17.35 0.91 -55.87
C ALA A 328 18.27 0.15 -56.84
N LEU A 329 19.38 -0.41 -56.36
CA LEU A 329 20.28 -1.24 -57.18
C LEU A 329 19.60 -2.53 -57.65
N CYS A 330 18.78 -3.17 -56.81
CA CYS A 330 18.01 -4.36 -57.19
C CYS A 330 16.95 -4.07 -58.26
N ASN A 331 16.40 -2.85 -58.28
CA ASN A 331 15.34 -2.44 -59.20
C ASN A 331 15.86 -1.75 -60.47
N SER A 332 17.19 -1.60 -60.63
CA SER A 332 17.79 -0.97 -61.81
C SER A 332 17.70 -1.91 -63.04
N PRO A 333 17.28 -1.43 -64.23
CA PRO A 333 17.12 -2.24 -65.45
C PRO A 333 18.41 -2.91 -65.98
N SER A 334 19.57 -2.60 -65.41
CA SER A 334 20.89 -3.00 -65.90
C SER A 334 21.26 -4.49 -65.74
N ASN A 335 20.36 -5.33 -65.22
CA ASN A 335 20.51 -6.80 -65.27
C ASN A 335 19.76 -7.45 -66.46
N SER A 336 19.21 -6.64 -67.39
CA SER A 336 18.49 -7.16 -68.59
C SER A 336 19.27 -7.07 -69.90
N GLU A 337 20.49 -6.51 -69.91
CA GLU A 337 21.31 -6.38 -71.14
C GLU A 337 22.32 -7.54 -71.35
N TYR A 338 21.90 -8.78 -71.05
CA TYR A 338 22.56 -9.99 -71.57
C TYR A 338 21.52 -11.01 -72.07
N GLY A 339 20.44 -10.51 -72.65
CA GLY A 339 19.40 -11.30 -73.31
C GLY A 339 19.33 -11.04 -74.82
N ASN A 340 20.47 -10.97 -75.51
CA ASN A 340 20.58 -11.10 -76.96
C ASN A 340 22.05 -11.00 -77.34
N TYR A 341 22.75 -12.12 -77.47
CA TYR A 341 23.75 -12.39 -78.51
C TYR A 341 24.22 -13.85 -78.36
N TYR A 342 23.74 -14.67 -79.30
CA TYR A 342 24.03 -16.09 -79.59
C TYR A 342 23.40 -17.17 -78.70
#